data_AF-A0A1Y5D4Z2-F1
#
_entry.id   AF-A0A1Y5D4Z2-F1
#
_cell.length_a   1.000
_cell.length_b   1.000
_cell.length_c   1.000
_cell.angle_alpha   90.00
_cell.angle_beta   90.00
_cell.angle_gamma   90.00
#
_symmetry.space_group_name_H-M   'P 1'
#
loop_
_entity.id
_entity.type
_entity.pdbx_description
1 polymer ?
#
loop_
_entity_poly.entity_id
_entity_poly.type
_entity_poly.pdbx_seq_one_letter_code
_entity_poly.pdbx_strand_id
1 'polypeptide(L)'
;MSMTIFILLFSVGFLALLGVLLQQKKIRDVVFATLVALLVVFDFALLSLDKIYLLHQEQDSQYEQTLLDYDSQIAQQVATYQQLTQIQLDMTLQMLAQSNPLENEASIQQKLKWRDDIQQQLTGINFDATAIEQVKIKIDQLAHQYLMENLNQQLRQSIGHRNYSEFVRSRPRSQWTDELFVKEVEAFLNKGKLMEPDIKFALTRVREFDQSGVLMQRPQ
;
A
#
# COMPACT_ATOMS: atom_id res chain seq x y z
N MET A 1 -27.10 -40.67 -5.97
CA MET A 1 -27.09 -42.16 -6.14
C MET A 1 -27.82 -42.90 -5.03
N SER A 2 -27.58 -42.61 -3.74
CA SER A 2 -28.27 -43.30 -2.63
C SER A 2 -29.79 -43.07 -2.62
N MET A 3 -30.25 -41.84 -2.87
CA MET A 3 -31.68 -41.48 -2.86
C MET A 3 -32.44 -42.05 -4.06
N THR A 4 -31.79 -42.08 -5.22
CA THR A 4 -32.29 -42.68 -6.47
C THR A 4 -32.55 -44.19 -6.32
N ILE A 5 -31.61 -44.91 -5.70
CA ILE A 5 -31.73 -46.35 -5.42
C ILE A 5 -32.82 -46.61 -4.36
N PHE A 6 -32.91 -45.75 -3.34
CA PHE A 6 -33.95 -45.84 -2.31
C PHE A 6 -35.37 -45.67 -2.89
N ILE A 7 -35.58 -44.67 -3.75
CA ILE A 7 -36.87 -44.44 -4.42
C ILE A 7 -37.23 -45.65 -5.29
N LEU A 8 -36.28 -46.17 -6.08
CA LEU A 8 -36.50 -47.35 -6.91
C LEU A 8 -36.90 -48.59 -6.09
N LEU A 9 -36.20 -48.87 -4.98
CA LEU A 9 -36.51 -49.99 -4.10
C LEU A 9 -37.87 -49.82 -3.41
N PHE A 10 -38.19 -48.59 -2.98
CA PHE A 10 -39.49 -48.26 -2.40
C PHE A 10 -40.63 -48.51 -3.39
N SER A 11 -40.49 -48.03 -4.63
CA SER A 11 -41.52 -48.12 -5.66
C SER A 11 -41.72 -49.54 -6.16
N VAL A 12 -40.66 -50.33 -6.29
CA VAL A 12 -40.75 -51.78 -6.58
C VAL A 12 -41.47 -52.51 -5.44
N GLY A 13 -41.16 -52.19 -4.19
CA GLY A 13 -41.85 -52.74 -3.02
C GLY A 13 -43.33 -52.38 -2.97
N PHE A 14 -43.67 -51.12 -3.30
CA PHE A 14 -45.05 -50.64 -3.34
C PHE A 14 -45.85 -51.25 -4.50
N LEU A 15 -45.23 -51.40 -5.67
CA LEU A 15 -45.83 -52.11 -6.82
C LEU A 15 -46.12 -53.57 -6.49
N ALA A 16 -45.19 -54.26 -5.83
CA ALA A 16 -45.39 -55.65 -5.38
C ALA A 16 -46.57 -55.75 -4.40
N LEU A 17 -46.67 -54.82 -3.45
CA LEU A 17 -47.77 -54.77 -2.48
C LEU A 17 -49.12 -54.49 -3.15
N LEU A 18 -49.19 -53.52 -4.07
CA LEU A 18 -50.38 -53.23 -4.87
C LEU A 18 -50.79 -54.44 -5.74
N GLY A 19 -49.82 -55.14 -6.34
CA GLY A 19 -50.05 -56.34 -7.13
C GLY A 19 -50.64 -57.49 -6.31
N VAL A 20 -50.14 -57.72 -5.09
CA VAL A 20 -50.70 -58.71 -4.17
C VAL A 20 -52.13 -58.34 -3.74
N LEU A 21 -52.40 -57.06 -3.48
CA LEU A 21 -53.75 -56.58 -3.13
C LEU A 21 -54.75 -56.77 -4.27
N LEU A 22 -54.32 -56.56 -5.51
CA LEU A 22 -55.12 -56.84 -6.71
C LEU A 22 -55.38 -58.34 -6.87
N GLN A 23 -54.34 -59.16 -6.72
CA GLN A 23 -54.44 -60.62 -6.82
C GLN A 23 -55.41 -61.21 -5.77
N GLN A 24 -55.42 -60.65 -4.56
CA GLN A 24 -56.37 -61.01 -3.50
C GLN A 24 -57.77 -60.40 -3.68
N LYS A 25 -58.03 -59.68 -4.79
CA LYS A 25 -59.27 -58.94 -5.09
C LYS A 25 -59.68 -57.95 -3.99
N LYS A 26 -58.73 -57.45 -3.19
CA LYS A 26 -58.99 -56.45 -2.15
C LYS A 26 -59.19 -55.04 -2.72
N ILE A 27 -58.74 -54.81 -3.94
CA ILE A 27 -58.89 -53.56 -4.69
C ILE A 27 -59.44 -53.84 -6.10
N ARG A 28 -60.18 -52.89 -6.66
CA ARG A 28 -60.67 -52.97 -8.05
C ARG A 28 -59.58 -52.53 -9.03
N ASP A 29 -59.62 -53.05 -10.25
CA ASP A 29 -58.64 -52.75 -11.32
C ASP A 29 -58.45 -51.24 -11.55
N VAL A 30 -59.54 -50.47 -11.53
CA VAL A 30 -59.50 -49.01 -11.68
C VAL A 30 -58.71 -48.34 -10.54
N VAL A 31 -58.91 -48.81 -9.31
CA VAL A 31 -58.21 -48.27 -8.12
C VAL A 31 -56.73 -48.62 -8.21
N PHE A 32 -56.39 -49.84 -8.62
CA PHE A 32 -55.01 -50.26 -8.86
C PHE A 32 -54.33 -49.39 -9.93
N ALA A 33 -54.96 -49.22 -11.10
CA ALA A 33 -54.41 -48.40 -12.18
C ALA A 33 -54.18 -46.94 -11.74
N THR A 34 -55.10 -46.39 -10.94
CA THR A 34 -54.97 -45.02 -10.41
C THR A 34 -53.83 -44.90 -9.41
N LEU A 35 -53.65 -45.89 -8.52
CA LEU A 35 -52.56 -45.91 -7.54
C LEU A 35 -51.19 -46.10 -8.21
N VAL A 36 -51.10 -46.93 -9.25
CA VAL A 36 -49.87 -47.08 -10.04
C VAL A 36 -49.53 -45.78 -10.78
N ALA A 37 -50.52 -45.13 -11.39
CA ALA A 37 -50.31 -43.83 -12.04
C ALA A 37 -49.81 -42.77 -11.04
N LEU A 38 -50.37 -42.75 -9.83
CA LEU A 38 -49.97 -41.82 -8.77
C LEU A 38 -48.56 -42.12 -8.26
N LEU A 39 -48.18 -43.39 -8.14
CA LEU A 39 -46.82 -43.82 -7.80
C LEU A 39 -45.80 -43.31 -8.82
N VAL A 40 -46.10 -43.45 -10.12
CA VAL A 40 -45.19 -42.98 -11.19
C VAL A 40 -45.02 -41.46 -11.17
N VAL A 41 -46.10 -40.71 -10.96
CA VAL A 41 -46.02 -39.24 -10.84
C VAL A 41 -45.21 -38.84 -9.61
N PHE A 42 -45.41 -39.54 -8.49
CA PHE A 42 -44.68 -39.28 -7.25
C PHE A 42 -43.18 -39.56 -7.40
N ASP A 43 -42.81 -40.69 -8.02
CA ASP A 43 -41.41 -41.03 -8.30
C ASP A 43 -40.74 -39.99 -9.19
N PHE A 44 -41.44 -39.55 -10.24
CA PHE A 44 -40.92 -38.51 -11.13
C PHE A 44 -40.73 -37.18 -10.40
N ALA A 45 -41.69 -36.79 -9.54
CA ALA A 45 -41.59 -35.58 -8.74
C ALA A 45 -40.40 -35.62 -7.76
N LEU A 46 -40.18 -36.74 -7.09
CA LEU A 46 -39.05 -36.89 -6.16
C LEU A 46 -37.69 -36.90 -6.88
N LEU A 47 -37.58 -37.63 -7.99
CA LEU A 47 -36.34 -37.71 -8.77
C LEU A 47 -35.99 -36.36 -9.42
N SER A 48 -37.00 -35.61 -9.88
CA SER A 48 -36.78 -34.27 -10.42
C SER A 48 -36.33 -33.28 -9.33
N LEU A 49 -36.91 -33.36 -8.14
CA LEU A 49 -36.51 -32.53 -7.00
C LEU A 49 -35.06 -32.81 -6.58
N ASP A 50 -34.67 -34.07 -6.40
CA ASP A 50 -33.28 -34.46 -6.07
C ASP A 50 -32.29 -33.93 -7.11
N LYS A 51 -32.64 -34.05 -8.40
CA LYS A 51 -31.82 -33.53 -9.50
C LYS A 51 -31.67 -32.01 -9.46
N ILE A 52 -32.76 -31.27 -9.20
CA ILE A 52 -32.74 -29.81 -9.11
C ILE A 52 -31.87 -29.37 -7.94
N TYR A 53 -31.97 -30.03 -6.79
CA TYR A 53 -31.11 -29.74 -5.63
C TYR A 53 -29.62 -29.96 -5.93
N LEU A 54 -29.27 -31.07 -6.58
CA LEU A 54 -27.88 -31.34 -6.98
C LEU A 54 -27.35 -30.30 -7.97
N LEU A 55 -28.16 -29.90 -8.95
CA LEU A 55 -27.80 -28.85 -9.91
C LEU A 55 -27.53 -27.51 -9.20
N HIS A 56 -28.37 -27.13 -8.24
CA HIS A 56 -28.12 -25.93 -7.45
C HIS A 56 -26.86 -26.04 -6.60
N GLN A 57 -26.61 -27.19 -5.97
CA GLN A 57 -25.40 -27.40 -5.17
C GLN A 57 -24.13 -27.32 -6.03
N GLU A 58 -24.13 -27.94 -7.22
CA GLU A 58 -23.01 -27.84 -8.17
C GLU A 58 -22.81 -26.39 -8.62
N GLN A 59 -23.89 -25.69 -8.96
CA GLN A 59 -23.83 -24.30 -9.39
C GLN A 59 -23.31 -23.38 -8.28
N ASP A 60 -23.76 -23.55 -7.03
CA ASP A 60 -23.29 -22.79 -5.87
C ASP A 60 -21.79 -23.04 -5.63
N SER A 61 -21.34 -24.29 -5.73
CA SER A 61 -19.92 -24.63 -5.57
C SER A 61 -19.03 -24.00 -6.65
N GLN A 62 -19.52 -23.93 -7.90
CA GLN A 62 -18.83 -23.27 -9.00
C GLN A 62 -18.77 -21.75 -8.80
N TYR A 63 -19.85 -21.14 -8.32
CA TYR A 63 -19.87 -19.72 -7.99
C TYR A 63 -18.88 -19.40 -6.86
N GLU A 64 -18.83 -20.21 -5.82
CA GLU A 64 -17.90 -20.02 -4.70
C GLU A 64 -16.44 -20.10 -5.17
N GLN A 65 -16.09 -21.08 -6.02
CA GLN A 65 -14.76 -21.15 -6.63
C GLN A 65 -14.45 -19.91 -7.49
N THR A 66 -15.41 -19.47 -8.30
CA THR A 66 -15.24 -18.29 -9.15
C THR A 66 -14.99 -17.03 -8.32
N LEU A 67 -15.68 -16.87 -7.18
CA LEU A 67 -15.46 -15.76 -6.26
C LEU A 67 -14.06 -15.81 -5.64
N LEU A 68 -13.60 -16.98 -5.19
CA LEU A 68 -12.25 -17.15 -4.66
C LEU A 68 -11.17 -16.83 -5.69
N ASP A 69 -11.37 -17.25 -6.94
CA ASP A 69 -10.47 -16.92 -8.04
C ASP A 69 -10.43 -15.41 -8.31
N TYR A 70 -11.58 -14.73 -8.31
CA TYR A 70 -11.62 -13.27 -8.45
C TYR A 70 -10.92 -12.55 -7.30
N ASP A 71 -11.16 -12.97 -6.05
CA ASP A 71 -10.49 -12.40 -4.89
C ASP A 71 -8.96 -12.56 -4.99
N SER A 72 -8.49 -13.73 -5.44
CA SER A 72 -7.06 -13.97 -5.65
C SER A 72 -6.46 -13.08 -6.73
N GLN A 73 -7.17 -12.87 -7.84
CA GLN A 73 -6.74 -12.00 -8.94
C GLN A 73 -6.72 -10.53 -8.51
N ILE A 74 -7.73 -10.08 -7.76
CA ILE A 74 -7.79 -8.72 -7.21
C ILE A 74 -6.62 -8.50 -6.25
N ALA A 75 -6.36 -9.44 -5.35
CA ALA A 75 -5.22 -9.35 -4.43
C ALA A 75 -3.88 -9.27 -5.20
N GLN A 76 -3.72 -10.07 -6.25
CA GLN A 76 -2.51 -10.03 -7.09
C GLN A 76 -2.38 -8.72 -7.86
N GLN A 77 -3.49 -8.17 -8.38
CA GLN A 77 -3.49 -6.86 -9.02
C GLN A 77 -3.10 -5.75 -8.05
N VAL A 78 -3.67 -5.74 -6.84
CA VAL A 78 -3.32 -4.77 -5.78
C VAL A 78 -1.83 -4.84 -5.45
N ALA A 79 -1.29 -6.04 -5.26
CA ALA A 79 0.14 -6.23 -5.01
C ALA A 79 1.01 -5.71 -6.17
N THR A 80 0.58 -5.94 -7.42
CA THR A 80 1.29 -5.46 -8.61
C THR A 80 1.28 -3.93 -8.67
N TYR A 81 0.13 -3.29 -8.40
CA TYR A 81 0.03 -1.83 -8.34
C TYR A 81 0.94 -1.25 -7.26
N GLN A 82 0.95 -1.83 -6.06
CA GLN A 82 1.84 -1.39 -4.98
C GLN A 82 3.32 -1.47 -5.39
N GLN A 83 3.73 -2.56 -6.04
CA GLN A 83 5.10 -2.70 -6.54
C GLN A 83 5.45 -1.67 -7.61
N LEU A 84 4.55 -1.41 -8.56
CA LEU A 84 4.76 -0.39 -9.59
C LEU A 84 4.87 1.02 -8.98
N THR A 85 4.01 1.34 -8.01
CA THR A 85 4.07 2.61 -7.26
C THR A 85 5.40 2.75 -6.51
N GLN A 86 5.87 1.67 -5.86
CA GLN A 86 7.16 1.65 -5.18
C GLN A 86 8.32 1.90 -6.15
N ILE A 87 8.33 1.20 -7.29
CA ILE A 87 9.37 1.37 -8.32
C ILE A 87 9.37 2.79 -8.87
N GLN A 88 8.20 3.37 -9.15
CA GLN A 88 8.09 4.75 -9.63
C GLN A 88 8.58 5.75 -8.58
N LEU A 89 8.24 5.55 -7.31
CA LEU A 89 8.76 6.35 -6.20
C LEU A 89 10.28 6.27 -6.13
N ASP A 90 10.84 5.07 -6.15
CA ASP A 90 12.28 4.85 -6.06
C ASP A 90 13.03 5.48 -7.23
N MET A 91 12.53 5.35 -8.46
CA MET A 91 13.11 6.03 -9.63
C MET A 91 13.05 7.55 -9.48
N THR A 92 11.93 8.09 -8.99
CA THR A 92 11.79 9.54 -8.82
C THR A 92 12.71 10.06 -7.74
N LEU A 93 12.81 9.37 -6.61
CA LEU A 93 13.75 9.69 -5.54
C LEU A 93 15.20 9.60 -6.00
N GLN A 94 15.56 8.62 -6.82
CA GLN A 94 16.90 8.53 -7.42
C GLN A 94 17.18 9.70 -8.36
N MET A 95 16.22 10.09 -9.21
CA MET A 95 16.36 11.27 -10.08
C MET A 95 16.49 12.57 -9.28
N LEU A 96 15.73 12.71 -8.19
CA LEU A 96 15.82 13.87 -7.30
C LEU A 96 17.11 13.88 -6.47
N ALA A 97 17.65 12.70 -6.14
CA ALA A 97 18.89 12.53 -5.40
C ALA A 97 20.15 12.72 -6.24
N GLN A 98 20.05 12.68 -7.58
CA GLN A 98 21.17 13.11 -8.42
C GLN A 98 21.40 14.60 -8.20
N SER A 99 22.41 14.94 -7.39
CA SER A 99 22.86 16.31 -7.18
C SER A 99 23.11 16.98 -8.52
N ASN A 100 22.26 17.94 -8.86
CA ASN A 100 22.55 18.84 -9.95
C ASN A 100 23.63 19.82 -9.45
N PRO A 101 24.79 20.00 -10.12
CA PRO A 101 25.80 20.96 -9.70
C PRO A 101 25.31 22.43 -9.68
N LEU A 102 24.07 22.68 -10.09
CA LEU A 102 23.39 23.97 -10.10
C LEU A 102 22.15 23.98 -9.19
N GLU A 103 22.13 23.22 -8.09
CA GLU A 103 21.06 23.37 -7.11
C GLU A 103 20.98 24.80 -6.61
N ASN A 104 19.78 25.37 -6.74
CA ASN A 104 19.45 26.71 -6.30
C ASN A 104 18.23 26.67 -5.39
N GLU A 105 17.99 27.79 -4.72
CA GLU A 105 16.88 27.96 -3.78
C GLU A 105 15.53 27.52 -4.35
N ALA A 106 15.24 27.87 -5.61
CA ALA A 106 13.99 27.51 -6.27
C ALA A 106 13.85 26.00 -6.49
N SER A 107 14.95 25.33 -6.86
CA SER A 107 14.97 23.87 -7.04
C SER A 107 14.74 23.12 -5.73
N ILE A 108 15.33 23.58 -4.62
CA ILE A 108 15.09 22.98 -3.29
C ILE A 108 13.64 23.19 -2.84
N GLN A 109 13.08 24.38 -3.04
CA GLN A 109 11.68 24.63 -2.73
C GLN A 109 10.73 23.75 -3.55
N GLN A 110 11.03 23.51 -4.83
CA GLN A 110 10.27 22.57 -5.65
C GLN A 110 10.37 21.13 -5.13
N LYS A 111 11.54 20.68 -4.68
CA LYS A 111 11.73 19.35 -4.08
C LYS A 111 10.94 19.20 -2.78
N LEU A 112 10.97 20.21 -1.90
CA LEU A 112 10.21 20.21 -0.65
C LEU A 112 8.69 20.24 -0.90
N LYS A 113 8.24 21.01 -1.88
CA LYS A 113 6.83 21.00 -2.29
C LYS A 113 6.42 19.63 -2.83
N TRP A 114 7.24 19.03 -3.69
CA TRP A 114 7.00 17.69 -4.22
C TRP A 114 6.92 16.63 -3.11
N ARG A 115 7.80 16.72 -2.09
CA ARG A 115 7.76 15.88 -0.88
C ARG A 115 6.38 15.99 -0.21
N ASP A 116 5.92 17.21 0.04
CA ASP A 116 4.64 17.44 0.73
C ASP A 116 3.45 16.93 -0.10
N ASP A 117 3.44 17.20 -1.40
CA ASP A 117 2.40 16.75 -2.34
C ASP A 117 2.33 15.21 -2.40
N ILE A 118 3.48 14.54 -2.53
CA ILE A 118 3.55 13.07 -2.56
C ILE A 118 3.18 12.47 -1.22
N GLN A 119 3.65 13.03 -0.11
CA GLN A 119 3.30 12.55 1.22
C GLN A 119 1.79 12.61 1.44
N GLN A 120 1.12 13.68 1.00
CA GLN A 120 -0.34 13.80 1.06
C GLN A 120 -1.03 12.75 0.18
N GLN A 121 -0.55 12.53 -1.04
CA GLN A 121 -1.10 11.52 -1.96
C GLN A 121 -0.96 10.10 -1.42
N LEU A 122 0.24 9.73 -0.93
CA LEU A 122 0.53 8.41 -0.38
C LEU A 122 -0.25 8.15 0.91
N THR A 123 -0.42 9.17 1.76
CA THR A 123 -1.28 9.07 2.95
C THR A 123 -2.74 8.88 2.56
N GLY A 124 -3.22 9.60 1.53
CA GLY A 124 -4.60 9.50 1.04
C GLY A 124 -4.98 8.12 0.49
N ILE A 125 -4.00 7.33 0.02
CA ILE A 125 -4.22 5.96 -0.47
C ILE A 125 -3.85 4.88 0.57
N ASN A 126 -3.57 5.26 1.83
CA ASN A 126 -3.07 4.36 2.88
C ASN A 126 -1.86 3.51 2.42
N PHE A 127 -0.90 4.14 1.73
CA PHE A 127 0.34 3.49 1.34
C PHE A 127 1.22 3.19 2.55
N ASP A 128 2.26 2.37 2.37
CA ASP A 128 3.18 2.01 3.46
C ASP A 128 3.78 3.25 4.13
N ALA A 129 3.53 3.38 5.44
CA ALA A 129 4.03 4.47 6.27
C ALA A 129 5.56 4.54 6.28
N THR A 130 6.24 3.40 6.16
CA THR A 130 7.71 3.34 6.11
C THR A 130 8.24 3.99 4.84
N ALA A 131 7.64 3.67 3.69
CA ALA A 131 7.99 4.28 2.41
C ALA A 131 7.72 5.80 2.40
N ILE A 132 6.62 6.25 3.00
CA ILE A 132 6.31 7.68 3.15
C ILE A 132 7.39 8.41 3.95
N GLU A 133 7.82 7.83 5.07
CA GLU A 133 8.89 8.44 5.89
C GLU A 133 10.24 8.46 5.15
N GLN A 134 10.54 7.42 4.35
CA GLN A 134 11.76 7.40 3.53
C GLN A 134 11.79 8.52 2.47
N VAL A 135 10.64 8.87 1.88
CA VAL A 135 10.53 10.00 0.95
C VAL A 135 10.94 11.30 1.66
N LYS A 136 10.39 11.52 2.86
CA LYS A 136 10.70 12.68 3.67
C LYS A 136 12.19 12.75 4.02
N ILE A 137 12.74 11.68 4.61
CA ILE A 137 14.15 11.62 5.02
C ILE A 137 15.10 11.92 3.86
N LYS A 138 14.88 11.31 2.69
CA LYS A 138 15.76 11.51 1.53
C LYS A 138 15.74 12.94 1.01
N ILE A 139 14.56 13.56 0.94
CA ILE A 139 14.45 14.94 0.44
C ILE A 139 14.96 15.95 1.46
N ASP A 140 14.69 15.72 2.75
CA ASP A 140 15.19 16.57 3.83
C ASP A 140 16.72 16.52 3.87
N GLN A 141 17.34 15.36 3.64
CA GLN A 141 18.79 15.25 3.51
C GLN A 141 19.35 16.09 2.36
N LEU A 142 18.70 16.10 1.19
CA LEU A 142 19.14 16.91 0.05
C LEU A 142 19.05 18.41 0.37
N ALA A 143 17.95 18.84 0.96
CA ALA A 143 17.77 20.22 1.38
C ALA A 143 18.76 20.62 2.47
N HIS A 144 19.04 19.75 3.45
CA HIS A 144 20.05 19.97 4.48
C HIS A 144 21.45 20.14 3.86
N GLN A 145 21.83 19.24 2.95
CA GLN A 145 23.12 19.31 2.26
C GLN A 145 23.29 20.63 1.49
N TYR A 146 22.23 21.08 0.79
CA TYR A 146 22.22 22.38 0.11
C TYR A 146 22.41 23.54 1.10
N LEU A 147 21.70 23.52 2.23
CA LEU A 147 21.80 24.57 3.24
C LEU A 147 23.19 24.63 3.86
N MET A 148 23.80 23.48 4.13
CA MET A 148 25.17 23.38 4.65
C MET A 148 26.20 23.90 3.66
N GLU A 149 26.08 23.56 2.37
CA GLU A 149 26.98 24.08 1.33
C GLU A 149 26.83 25.61 1.18
N ASN A 150 25.61 26.12 1.18
CA ASN A 150 25.34 27.56 1.09
C ASN A 150 25.90 28.30 2.33
N LEU A 151 25.67 27.77 3.54
CA LEU A 151 26.27 28.29 4.77
C LEU A 151 27.80 28.33 4.67
N ASN A 152 28.41 27.24 4.20
CA ASN A 152 29.85 27.11 4.06
C ASN A 152 30.44 28.14 3.07
N GLN A 153 29.77 28.35 1.94
CA GLN A 153 30.15 29.36 0.95
C GLN A 153 30.02 30.79 1.51
N GLN A 154 28.91 31.11 2.17
CA GLN A 154 28.68 32.41 2.80
C GLN A 154 29.73 32.70 3.88
N LEU A 155 30.05 31.72 4.72
CA LEU A 155 31.12 31.82 5.71
C LEU A 155 32.45 32.15 5.04
N ARG A 156 32.85 31.38 4.03
CA ARG A 156 34.13 31.58 3.34
C ARG A 156 34.25 32.97 2.71
N GLN A 157 33.14 33.53 2.22
CA GLN A 157 33.07 34.86 1.61
C GLN A 157 33.09 35.99 2.64
N SER A 158 32.27 35.90 3.69
CA SER A 158 32.10 36.98 4.67
C SER A 158 33.29 37.09 5.65
N ILE A 159 33.72 36.00 6.29
CA ILE A 159 34.83 36.09 7.26
C ILE A 159 36.23 36.07 6.62
N GLY A 160 36.29 35.83 5.31
CA GLY A 160 37.53 35.77 4.53
C GLY A 160 38.31 34.47 4.69
N HIS A 161 39.14 34.15 3.69
CA HIS A 161 39.84 32.87 3.58
C HIS A 161 40.76 32.52 4.76
N ARG A 162 41.38 33.53 5.40
CA ARG A 162 42.28 33.30 6.54
C ARG A 162 41.51 32.82 7.76
N ASN A 163 40.49 33.55 8.18
CA ASN A 163 39.69 33.21 9.36
C ASN A 163 38.94 31.88 9.15
N TYR A 164 38.42 31.67 7.93
CA TYR A 164 37.79 30.40 7.56
C TYR A 164 38.79 29.21 7.64
N SER A 165 40.02 29.38 7.14
CA SER A 165 41.04 28.33 7.23
C SER A 165 41.46 28.07 8.67
N GLU A 166 41.51 29.09 9.54
CA GLU A 166 41.79 28.90 10.97
C GLU A 166 40.67 28.13 11.66
N PHE A 167 39.41 28.46 11.33
CA PHE A 167 38.23 27.74 11.82
C PHE A 167 38.25 26.26 11.41
N VAL A 168 38.39 25.94 10.13
CA VAL A 168 38.38 24.54 9.65
C VAL A 168 39.54 23.71 10.20
N ARG A 169 40.69 24.36 10.50
CA ARG A 169 41.87 23.71 11.10
C ARG A 169 41.77 23.54 12.62
N SER A 170 40.76 24.10 13.26
CA SER A 170 40.57 23.96 14.72
C SER A 170 40.34 22.50 15.14
N ARG A 171 39.90 21.64 14.20
CA ARG A 171 39.73 20.20 14.42
C ARG A 171 40.24 19.35 13.25
N PRO A 172 40.60 18.08 13.52
CA PRO A 172 40.85 17.10 12.46
C PRO A 172 39.63 16.91 11.56
N ARG A 173 39.86 16.72 10.26
CA ARG A 173 38.76 16.60 9.28
C ARG A 173 37.78 15.47 9.58
N SER A 174 38.26 14.37 10.15
CA SER A 174 37.45 13.20 10.50
C SER A 174 36.51 13.40 11.70
N GLN A 175 36.62 14.53 12.40
CA GLN A 175 35.77 14.84 13.56
C GLN A 175 34.65 15.82 13.22
N TRP A 176 34.63 16.38 12.01
CA TRP A 176 33.57 17.30 11.59
C TRP A 176 32.28 16.53 11.30
N THR A 177 31.20 16.97 11.92
CA THR A 177 29.82 16.63 11.60
C THR A 177 29.05 17.92 11.37
N ASP A 178 27.92 17.86 10.67
CA ASP A 178 27.15 19.07 10.34
C ASP A 178 26.65 19.78 11.62
N GLU A 179 26.17 19.02 12.60
CA GLU A 179 25.79 19.55 13.93
C GLU A 179 26.95 20.24 14.66
N LEU A 180 28.14 19.60 14.65
CA LEU A 180 29.32 20.16 15.29
C LEU A 180 29.78 21.42 14.56
N PHE A 181 29.77 21.41 13.24
CA PHE A 181 30.12 22.55 12.40
C PHE A 181 29.25 23.76 12.74
N VAL A 182 27.92 23.62 12.72
CA VAL A 182 26.97 24.70 13.03
C VAL A 182 27.19 25.27 14.44
N LYS A 183 27.46 24.41 15.43
CA LYS A 183 27.72 24.84 16.82
C LYS A 183 29.05 25.58 16.96
N GLU A 184 30.09 25.09 16.32
CA GLU A 184 31.43 25.67 16.43
C GLU A 184 31.61 26.94 15.59
N VAL A 185 30.97 27.02 14.43
CA VAL A 185 30.89 28.27 13.65
C VAL A 185 30.30 29.39 14.50
N GLU A 186 29.16 29.15 15.16
CA GLU A 186 28.52 30.18 15.98
C GLU A 186 29.45 30.64 17.12
N ALA A 187 30.09 29.70 17.82
CA ALA A 187 31.04 30.01 18.88
C ALA A 187 32.25 30.80 18.38
N PHE A 188 32.80 30.42 17.22
CA PHE A 188 33.94 31.08 16.59
C PHE A 188 33.61 32.52 16.17
N LEU A 189 32.46 32.72 15.50
CA LEU A 189 32.00 34.03 15.04
C LEU A 189 31.69 34.97 16.21
N ASN A 190 31.06 34.46 17.28
CA ASN A 190 30.77 35.24 18.47
C ASN A 190 32.05 35.68 19.20
N LYS A 191 33.03 34.77 19.33
CA LYS A 191 34.33 35.09 19.94
C LYS A 191 35.11 36.14 19.14
N GLY A 192 35.06 36.04 17.82
CA GLY A 192 35.73 36.98 16.90
C GLY A 192 34.99 38.30 16.66
N LYS A 193 33.73 38.44 17.13
CA LYS A 193 32.79 39.51 16.72
C LYS A 193 32.66 39.63 15.19
N LEU A 194 32.66 38.49 14.49
CA LEU A 194 32.58 38.38 13.04
C LEU A 194 31.18 37.94 12.55
N MET A 195 30.19 37.95 13.44
CA MET A 195 28.83 37.50 13.13
C MET A 195 28.10 38.56 12.29
N GLU A 196 28.01 38.32 10.98
CA GLU A 196 27.19 39.13 10.08
C GLU A 196 25.71 38.69 10.10
N PRO A 197 24.76 39.59 9.80
CA PRO A 197 23.33 39.28 9.76
C PRO A 197 22.98 38.12 8.82
N ASP A 198 23.63 38.05 7.64
CA ASP A 198 23.39 36.99 6.66
C ASP A 198 23.84 35.61 7.14
N ILE A 199 25.02 35.51 7.78
CA ILE A 199 25.50 34.25 8.36
C ILE A 199 24.59 33.83 9.52
N LYS A 200 24.18 34.78 10.37
CA LYS A 200 23.26 34.49 11.48
C LYS A 200 21.92 33.95 10.97
N PHE A 201 21.41 34.50 9.87
CA PHE A 201 20.21 34.00 9.21
C PHE A 201 20.44 32.60 8.65
N ALA A 202 21.54 32.35 7.94
CA ALA A 202 21.87 31.02 7.39
C ALA A 202 22.01 29.94 8.50
N LEU A 203 22.64 30.27 9.63
CA LEU A 203 22.75 29.35 10.79
C LEU A 203 21.37 29.04 11.39
N THR A 204 20.53 30.05 11.57
CA THR A 204 19.15 29.87 12.05
C THR A 204 18.36 28.99 11.09
N ARG A 205 18.52 29.24 9.79
CA ARG A 205 17.82 28.53 8.73
C ARG A 205 18.13 27.03 8.69
N VAL A 206 19.39 26.64 8.87
CA VAL A 206 19.78 25.22 8.99
C VAL A 206 19.10 24.59 10.21
N ARG A 207 19.18 25.24 11.39
CA ARG A 207 18.60 24.70 12.63
C ARG A 207 17.09 24.53 12.57
N GLU A 208 16.40 25.53 12.04
CA GLU A 208 14.95 25.50 11.90
C GLU A 208 14.52 24.44 10.89
N PHE A 209 15.28 24.26 9.81
CA PHE A 209 15.03 23.19 8.85
C PHE A 209 15.23 21.80 9.49
N ASP A 210 16.29 21.60 10.28
CA ASP A 210 16.55 20.31 10.95
C ASP A 210 15.48 19.94 11.98
N GLN A 211 14.84 20.94 12.59
CA GLN A 211 13.79 20.73 13.59
C GLN A 211 12.41 20.54 12.97
N SER A 212 12.08 21.33 11.95
CA SER A 212 10.72 21.42 11.41
C SER A 212 10.54 20.77 10.03
N GLY A 213 11.62 20.57 9.28
CA GLY A 213 11.58 20.21 7.86
C GLY A 213 11.05 21.34 6.96
N VAL A 214 10.86 22.55 7.50
CA VAL A 214 10.33 23.71 6.80
C VAL A 214 11.47 24.70 6.50
N LEU A 215 11.57 25.08 5.24
CA LEU A 215 12.59 26.02 4.78
C LEU A 215 12.16 27.47 5.07
N MET A 216 12.84 28.13 6.01
CA MET A 216 12.58 29.56 6.28
C MET A 216 12.84 30.42 5.05
N GLN A 217 11.95 31.38 4.81
CA GLN A 217 12.15 32.43 3.80
C GLN A 217 12.94 33.59 4.36
N ARG A 218 13.80 34.19 3.53
CA ARG A 218 14.52 35.41 3.90
C ARG A 218 13.51 36.56 4.02
N PRO A 219 13.46 37.28 5.15
CA PRO A 219 12.65 38.49 5.24
C PRO A 219 13.14 39.51 4.20
N GLN A 220 12.20 40.11 3.48
CA GLN A 220 12.47 41.17 2.49
C GLN A 220 13.00 42.44 3.14
#